data_AF-A0A527Y416-F1
#
_entry.id   AF-A0A527Y416-F1
#
_cell.length_a   1.000
_cell.length_b   1.000
_cell.length_c   1.000
_cell.angle_alpha   90.00
_cell.angle_beta   90.00
_cell.angle_gamma   90.00
#
_symmetry.space_group_name_H-M   'P 1'
#
loop_
_entity.id
_entity.type
_entity.pdbx_description
1 polymer ?
#
loop_
_entity_poly.entity_id
_entity_poly.type
_entity_poly.pdbx_seq_one_letter_code
_entity_poly.pdbx_strand_id
1 'polypeptide(L)'
;MSNELDYLSRRVAAGKLSRRDFLGRAAALGVTATFANSLLSSAVRAAGPVKGGTLKAGLQGGESTNSLDPATFLSQVPFAFGKCWGETLVELAPGGGVEYLIAEEIGSSKDAKTWTMKIRKGVQFHNGKEVTPDDVVATLKRHSD
;
A
#
# COMPACT_ATOMS: atom_id res chain seq x y z
N MET A 1 -14.24 -2.34 -36.98
CA MET A 1 -13.08 -2.88 -36.22
C MET A 1 -12.97 -2.22 -34.83
N SER A 2 -13.15 -0.90 -34.70
CA SER A 2 -13.14 -0.19 -33.41
C SER A 2 -14.18 -0.70 -32.40
N ASN A 3 -15.44 -0.90 -32.82
CA ASN A 3 -16.52 -1.32 -31.92
C ASN A 3 -16.28 -2.69 -31.26
N GLU A 4 -15.64 -3.62 -31.98
CA GLU A 4 -15.31 -4.95 -31.43
C GLU A 4 -14.19 -4.85 -30.39
N LEU A 5 -13.15 -4.05 -30.66
CA LEU A 5 -12.05 -3.86 -29.71
C LEU A 5 -12.51 -3.15 -28.43
N ASP A 6 -13.39 -2.17 -28.56
CA ASP A 6 -14.02 -1.49 -27.42
C ASP A 6 -14.93 -2.41 -26.62
N TYR A 7 -15.69 -3.27 -27.31
CA TYR A 7 -16.50 -4.29 -26.64
C TYR A 7 -15.63 -5.28 -25.85
N LEU A 8 -14.57 -5.81 -26.48
CA LEU A 8 -13.68 -6.76 -25.86
C LEU A 8 -12.89 -6.13 -24.69
N SER A 9 -12.43 -4.89 -24.81
CA SER A 9 -11.69 -4.19 -23.76
C SER A 9 -12.55 -3.96 -22.51
N ARG A 10 -13.83 -3.57 -22.68
CA ARG A 10 -14.80 -3.45 -21.58
C ARG A 10 -15.10 -4.79 -20.91
N ARG A 11 -15.11 -5.89 -21.67
CA ARG A 11 -15.26 -7.23 -21.08
C ARG A 11 -14.06 -7.65 -20.24
N VAL A 12 -12.85 -7.26 -20.64
CA VAL A 12 -11.67 -7.47 -19.77
C VAL A 12 -11.80 -6.63 -18.50
N ALA A 13 -12.17 -5.35 -18.62
CA ALA A 13 -12.37 -4.48 -17.46
C ALA A 13 -13.43 -5.02 -16.48
N ALA A 14 -14.49 -5.65 -17.00
CA ALA A 14 -15.53 -6.31 -16.21
C ALA A 14 -15.14 -7.72 -15.69
N GLY A 15 -13.92 -8.19 -15.90
CA GLY A 15 -13.46 -9.53 -15.51
C GLY A 15 -14.09 -10.69 -16.30
N LYS A 16 -14.81 -10.39 -17.40
CA LYS A 16 -15.54 -11.36 -18.25
C LYS A 16 -14.71 -11.90 -19.41
N LEU A 17 -13.47 -11.46 -19.57
CA LEU A 17 -12.51 -11.89 -20.59
C LEU A 17 -11.10 -11.74 -20.02
N SER A 18 -10.21 -12.71 -20.24
CA SER A 18 -8.83 -12.57 -19.78
C SER A 18 -8.06 -11.58 -20.66
N ARG A 19 -7.05 -10.91 -20.07
CA ARG A 19 -6.15 -10.02 -20.81
C ARG A 19 -5.45 -10.75 -21.96
N ARG A 20 -5.09 -12.02 -21.77
CA ARG A 20 -4.45 -12.85 -22.80
C ARG A 20 -5.38 -13.08 -23.99
N ASP A 21 -6.64 -13.41 -23.74
CA ASP A 21 -7.61 -13.67 -24.82
C ASP A 21 -7.93 -12.39 -25.59
N PHE A 22 -8.01 -11.25 -24.90
CA PHE A 22 -8.14 -9.95 -25.53
C PHE A 22 -6.94 -9.63 -26.44
N LEU A 23 -5.71 -9.78 -25.94
CA LEU A 23 -4.51 -9.50 -26.73
C LEU A 23 -4.39 -10.44 -27.94
N GLY A 24 -4.75 -11.73 -27.78
CA GLY A 24 -4.78 -12.68 -28.89
C GLY A 24 -5.80 -12.29 -29.97
N ARG A 25 -7.00 -11.87 -29.56
CA ARG A 25 -8.04 -11.38 -30.49
C ARG A 25 -7.65 -10.08 -31.16
N ALA A 26 -7.06 -9.15 -30.42
CA ALA A 26 -6.56 -7.90 -30.97
C ALA A 26 -5.46 -8.15 -32.02
N ALA A 27 -4.52 -9.06 -31.74
CA ALA A 27 -3.48 -9.46 -32.69
C ALA A 27 -4.07 -10.10 -33.96
N ALA A 28 -5.08 -10.98 -33.81
CA ALA A 28 -5.78 -11.57 -34.95
C ALA A 28 -6.51 -10.54 -35.83
N LEU A 29 -6.90 -9.40 -35.24
CA LEU A 29 -7.48 -8.24 -35.94
C LEU A 29 -6.42 -7.28 -36.51
N GLY A 30 -5.12 -7.64 -36.47
CA GLY A 30 -4.03 -6.82 -36.99
C GLY A 30 -3.64 -5.64 -36.08
N VAL A 31 -4.11 -5.64 -34.83
CA VAL A 31 -3.83 -4.56 -33.87
C VAL A 31 -2.47 -4.76 -33.23
N THR A 32 -1.67 -3.70 -33.18
CA THR A 32 -0.38 -3.71 -32.49
C THR A 32 -0.57 -3.84 -30.98
N ALA A 33 0.39 -4.49 -30.32
CA ALA A 33 0.36 -4.65 -28.87
C ALA A 33 0.26 -3.31 -28.13
N THR A 34 0.95 -2.26 -28.61
CA THR A 34 0.90 -0.92 -28.02
C THR A 34 -0.50 -0.33 -28.05
N PHE A 35 -1.19 -0.41 -29.19
CA PHE A 35 -2.55 0.14 -29.32
C PHE A 35 -3.57 -0.66 -28.50
N ALA A 36 -3.50 -1.99 -28.54
CA ALA A 36 -4.38 -2.85 -27.73
C ALA A 36 -4.23 -2.57 -26.22
N ASN A 37 -2.99 -2.36 -25.75
CA ASN A 37 -2.73 -2.02 -24.36
C ASN A 37 -3.25 -0.64 -23.96
N SER A 38 -3.18 0.35 -24.87
CA SER A 38 -3.74 1.68 -24.65
C SER A 38 -5.26 1.64 -24.48
N LEU A 39 -5.96 0.94 -25.39
CA LEU A 39 -7.42 0.75 -25.31
C LEU A 39 -7.83 0.03 -24.02
N LEU A 40 -7.12 -1.04 -23.65
CA LEU A 40 -7.41 -1.77 -22.42
C LEU A 40 -7.15 -0.92 -21.16
N SER A 41 -6.07 -0.15 -21.13
CA SER A 41 -5.76 0.77 -20.03
C SER A 41 -6.87 1.80 -19.84
N SER A 42 -7.37 2.40 -20.94
CA SER A 42 -8.49 3.34 -20.91
C SER A 42 -9.77 2.69 -20.36
N ALA A 43 -10.12 1.49 -20.85
CA ALA A 43 -11.31 0.77 -20.40
C ALA A 43 -11.24 0.38 -18.91
N VAL A 44 -10.06 -0.05 -18.43
CA VAL A 44 -9.85 -0.39 -17.00
C VAL A 44 -9.93 0.86 -16.12
N ARG A 45 -9.32 1.98 -16.53
CA ARG A 45 -9.44 3.26 -15.80
C ARG A 45 -10.89 3.73 -15.71
N ALA A 46 -11.65 3.60 -16.81
CA ALA A 46 -13.06 3.95 -16.85
C ALA A 46 -13.95 3.05 -15.96
N ALA A 47 -13.55 1.79 -15.73
CA ALA A 47 -14.29 0.87 -14.86
C ALA A 47 -14.11 1.17 -13.36
N GLY A 48 -13.10 1.96 -12.99
CA GLY A 48 -12.81 2.32 -11.61
C GLY A 48 -12.15 1.18 -10.80
N PRO A 49 -11.82 1.44 -9.53
CA PRO A 49 -11.18 0.46 -8.66
C PRO A 49 -12.11 -0.72 -8.36
N VAL A 50 -11.56 -1.93 -8.39
CA VAL A 50 -12.28 -3.17 -8.04
C VAL A 50 -11.95 -3.54 -6.59
N LYS A 51 -12.99 -3.78 -5.77
CA LYS A 51 -12.83 -4.23 -4.39
C LYS A 51 -12.47 -5.72 -4.35
N GLY A 52 -11.47 -6.09 -3.56
CA GLY A 52 -11.04 -7.48 -3.36
C GLY A 52 -9.92 -7.93 -4.30
N GLY A 53 -9.73 -9.24 -4.42
CA GLY A 53 -8.64 -9.86 -5.19
C GLY A 53 -7.40 -10.18 -4.33
N THR A 54 -6.33 -10.64 -4.98
CA THR A 54 -5.06 -10.99 -4.32
C THR A 54 -3.94 -10.13 -4.87
N LEU A 55 -3.35 -9.30 -4.02
CA LEU A 55 -2.09 -8.64 -4.32
C LEU A 55 -0.94 -9.65 -4.18
N LYS A 56 -0.15 -9.81 -5.23
CA LYS A 56 1.09 -10.61 -5.20
C LYS A 56 2.27 -9.66 -5.41
N ALA A 57 3.17 -9.60 -4.45
CA ALA A 57 4.37 -8.79 -4.50
C ALA A 57 5.60 -9.66 -4.21
N GLY A 58 6.67 -9.45 -4.98
CA GLY A 58 7.99 -9.96 -4.62
C GLY A 58 8.69 -8.93 -3.74
N LEU A 59 9.09 -9.34 -2.55
CA LEU A 59 9.75 -8.48 -1.55
C LEU A 59 11.03 -9.16 -1.07
N GLN A 60 12.00 -8.36 -0.62
CA GLN A 60 13.26 -8.88 -0.10
C GLN A 60 13.15 -9.25 1.39
N GLY A 61 13.83 -10.33 1.77
CA GLY A 61 13.77 -10.90 3.12
C GLY A 61 12.54 -11.79 3.30
N GLY A 62 12.39 -12.39 4.48
CA GLY A 62 11.37 -13.42 4.74
C GLY A 62 11.99 -14.71 5.24
N GLU A 63 12.95 -14.58 6.15
CA GLU A 63 13.63 -15.69 6.79
C GLU A 63 12.66 -16.43 7.72
N SER A 64 12.84 -17.74 7.88
CA SER A 64 12.03 -18.55 8.81
C SER A 64 12.18 -18.15 10.27
N THR A 65 13.21 -17.36 10.59
CA THR A 65 13.49 -16.81 11.93
C THR A 65 12.83 -15.45 12.17
N ASN A 66 12.16 -14.87 11.16
CA ASN A 66 11.41 -13.63 11.38
C ASN A 66 10.28 -13.87 12.40
N SER A 67 10.02 -12.84 13.21
CA SER A 67 8.95 -12.86 14.22
C SER A 67 7.90 -11.80 13.89
N LEU A 68 6.82 -11.72 14.70
CA LEU A 68 5.83 -10.63 14.62
C LEU A 68 6.18 -9.45 15.52
N ASP A 69 7.35 -9.46 16.13
CA ASP A 69 7.80 -8.39 17.00
C ASP A 69 8.51 -7.28 16.21
N PRO A 70 7.92 -6.06 16.10
CA PRO A 70 8.41 -5.00 15.24
C PRO A 70 9.84 -4.55 15.52
N ALA A 71 10.33 -4.64 16.75
CA ALA A 71 11.70 -4.21 17.02
C ALA A 71 12.78 -5.17 16.50
N THR A 72 12.39 -6.33 15.99
CA THR A 72 13.30 -7.29 15.35
C THR A 72 13.24 -7.26 13.83
N PHE A 73 12.46 -6.35 13.25
CA PHE A 73 12.28 -6.29 11.80
C PHE A 73 13.51 -5.70 11.11
N LEU A 74 14.15 -6.48 10.24
CA LEU A 74 15.38 -6.10 9.54
C LEU A 74 15.27 -6.18 8.01
N SER A 75 14.11 -6.53 7.47
CA SER A 75 13.90 -6.73 6.04
C SER A 75 12.50 -6.30 5.57
N GLN A 76 12.27 -6.27 4.26
CA GLN A 76 11.05 -5.67 3.69
C GLN A 76 9.79 -6.50 3.99
N VAL A 77 9.90 -7.83 3.98
CA VAL A 77 8.75 -8.72 4.26
C VAL A 77 8.13 -8.48 5.64
N PRO A 78 8.87 -8.56 6.77
CA PRO A 78 8.29 -8.31 8.08
C PRO A 78 7.78 -6.87 8.23
N PHE A 79 8.47 -5.89 7.63
CA PHE A 79 8.00 -4.50 7.63
C PHE A 79 6.68 -4.30 6.88
N ALA A 80 6.56 -4.87 5.68
CA ALA A 80 5.34 -4.81 4.88
C ALA A 80 4.17 -5.55 5.55
N PHE A 81 4.44 -6.69 6.19
CA PHE A 81 3.43 -7.43 6.93
C PHE A 81 3.01 -6.70 8.22
N GLY A 82 3.95 -6.04 8.91
CA GLY A 82 3.68 -5.22 10.09
C GLY A 82 2.64 -4.13 9.83
N LYS A 83 2.72 -3.47 8.67
CA LYS A 83 1.76 -2.44 8.25
C LYS A 83 0.33 -2.95 8.03
N CYS A 84 0.11 -4.27 7.99
CA CYS A 84 -1.24 -4.82 7.88
C CYS A 84 -1.99 -4.79 9.21
N TRP A 85 -1.30 -4.62 10.35
CA TRP A 85 -1.90 -4.69 11.69
C TRP A 85 -1.42 -3.60 12.65
N GLY A 86 -0.37 -2.86 12.30
CA GLY A 86 0.15 -1.73 13.06
C GLY A 86 0.36 -0.50 12.17
N GLU A 87 0.43 0.65 12.82
CA GLU A 87 0.59 1.97 12.18
C GLU A 87 1.78 2.68 12.84
N THR A 88 2.52 3.51 12.10
CA THR A 88 3.64 4.30 12.64
C THR A 88 3.17 5.67 13.17
N LEU A 89 4.07 6.42 13.82
CA LEU A 89 3.79 7.80 14.19
C LEU A 89 3.67 8.70 12.96
N VAL A 90 4.57 8.50 12.01
CA VAL A 90 4.65 9.22 10.73
C VAL A 90 5.17 8.29 9.63
N GLU A 91 4.95 8.68 8.39
CA GLU A 91 5.47 7.99 7.21
C GLU A 91 6.05 8.99 6.19
N LEU A 92 6.92 8.53 5.30
CA LEU A 92 7.39 9.31 4.16
C LEU A 92 6.29 9.34 3.10
N ALA A 93 5.78 10.54 2.79
CA ALA A 93 4.77 10.69 1.76
C ALA A 93 5.36 10.33 0.36
N PRO A 94 4.56 9.79 -0.58
CA PRO A 94 5.05 9.39 -1.91
C PRO A 94 5.72 10.51 -2.72
N GLY A 95 5.32 11.77 -2.49
CA GLY A 95 5.91 12.96 -3.11
C GLY A 95 7.13 13.53 -2.37
N GLY A 96 7.59 12.85 -1.31
CA GLY A 96 8.49 13.40 -0.31
C GLY A 96 7.75 14.19 0.77
N GLY A 97 8.43 14.40 1.91
CA GLY A 97 7.83 15.02 3.09
C GLY A 97 7.25 14.01 4.08
N VAL A 98 6.65 14.52 5.15
CA VAL A 98 6.17 13.71 6.29
C VAL A 98 4.66 13.65 6.27
N GLU A 99 4.11 12.44 6.28
CA GLU A 99 2.70 12.15 6.49
C GLU A 99 2.46 11.81 7.97
N TYR A 100 1.47 12.48 8.57
CA TYR A 100 1.08 12.33 9.97
C TYR A 100 0.05 11.20 10.12
N LEU A 101 0.42 10.14 10.85
CA LEU A 101 -0.42 8.97 11.09
C LEU A 101 -0.97 8.99 12.53
N ILE A 102 -0.36 8.24 13.45
CA ILE A 102 -0.73 8.28 14.88
C ILE A 102 -0.35 9.63 15.50
N ALA A 103 0.78 10.21 15.11
CA ALA A 103 1.11 11.58 15.49
C ALA A 103 0.32 12.55 14.59
N GLU A 104 -0.27 13.59 15.18
CA GLU A 104 -0.98 14.65 14.44
C GLU A 104 -0.20 15.97 14.38
N GLU A 105 0.86 16.10 15.19
CA GLU A 105 1.74 17.26 15.21
C GLU A 105 3.13 16.83 15.67
N ILE A 106 4.18 17.40 15.06
CA ILE A 106 5.57 17.26 15.49
C ILE A 106 6.23 18.63 15.51
N GLY A 107 6.88 18.96 16.63
CA GLY A 107 7.66 20.19 16.80
C GLY A 107 9.01 19.92 17.44
N SER A 108 10.03 20.69 17.06
CA SER A 108 11.37 20.61 17.64
C SER A 108 11.69 21.84 18.49
N SER A 109 12.53 21.65 19.51
CA SER A 109 13.20 22.75 20.19
C SER A 109 14.12 23.50 19.23
N LYS A 110 14.48 24.74 19.57
CA LYS A 110 15.35 25.58 18.73
C LYS A 110 16.71 24.93 18.42
N ASP A 111 17.20 24.07 19.30
CA ASP A 111 18.45 23.33 19.14
C ASP A 111 18.27 21.92 18.55
N ALA A 112 17.04 21.55 18.17
CA ALA A 112 16.65 20.25 17.62
C ALA A 112 16.98 19.03 18.49
N LYS A 113 17.21 19.23 19.81
CA LYS A 113 17.50 18.16 20.76
C LYS A 113 16.26 17.56 21.41
N THR A 114 15.17 18.32 21.46
CA THR A 114 13.88 17.85 21.99
C THR A 114 12.86 17.88 20.87
N TRP A 115 12.20 16.74 20.66
CA TRP A 115 11.11 16.60 19.71
C TRP A 115 9.85 16.26 20.48
N THR A 116 8.80 17.06 20.28
CA THR A 116 7.50 16.85 20.90
C THR A 116 6.53 16.39 19.83
N MET A 117 5.87 15.27 20.07
CA MET A 117 4.85 14.72 19.17
C MET A 117 3.50 14.70 19.88
N LYS A 118 2.46 15.20 19.23
CA LYS A 118 1.09 15.12 19.73
C LYS A 118 0.43 13.86 19.16
N ILE A 119 -0.05 12.99 20.04
CA ILE A 119 -0.69 11.73 19.67
C ILE A 119 -2.19 11.95 19.46
N ARG A 120 -2.72 11.48 18.32
CA ARG A 120 -4.14 11.57 17.97
C ARG A 120 -4.98 10.78 18.98
N LYS A 121 -6.09 11.37 19.42
CA LYS A 121 -7.07 10.70 20.29
C LYS A 121 -8.01 9.78 19.51
N GLY A 122 -8.58 8.79 20.19
CA GLY A 122 -9.56 7.86 19.63
C GLY A 122 -8.97 6.77 18.74
N VAL A 123 -7.63 6.70 18.60
CA VAL A 123 -6.97 5.55 17.96
C VAL A 123 -7.03 4.38 18.93
N GLN A 124 -7.51 3.23 18.47
CA GLN A 124 -7.66 2.04 19.30
C GLN A 124 -6.78 0.90 18.78
N PHE A 125 -6.24 0.13 19.71
CA PHE A 125 -5.74 -1.20 19.42
C PHE A 125 -6.90 -2.13 19.04
N HIS A 126 -6.60 -3.25 18.40
CA HIS A 126 -7.60 -4.25 18.00
C HIS A 126 -8.43 -4.82 19.17
N ASN A 127 -7.96 -4.66 20.42
CA ASN A 127 -8.67 -5.07 21.64
C ASN A 127 -9.56 -3.96 22.24
N GLY A 128 -9.67 -2.80 21.57
CA GLY A 128 -10.48 -1.66 22.01
C GLY A 128 -9.80 -0.71 23.00
N LYS A 129 -8.59 -1.01 23.49
CA LYS A 129 -7.82 -0.06 24.32
C LYS A 129 -7.42 1.13 23.45
N GLU A 130 -7.58 2.35 23.96
CA GLU A 130 -7.08 3.56 23.30
C GLU A 130 -5.55 3.62 23.36
N VAL A 131 -4.92 4.04 22.26
CA VAL A 131 -3.49 4.29 22.17
C VAL A 131 -3.16 5.57 22.95
N THR A 132 -2.22 5.48 23.87
CA THR A 132 -1.76 6.64 24.66
C THR A 132 -0.30 7.01 24.34
N PRO A 133 0.16 8.21 24.72
CA PRO A 133 1.58 8.56 24.65
C PRO A 133 2.49 7.57 25.40
N ASP A 134 2.01 6.92 26.46
CA ASP A 134 2.80 5.93 27.21
C ASP A 134 3.06 4.66 26.39
N ASP A 135 2.10 4.23 25.55
CA ASP A 135 2.28 3.09 24.65
C ASP A 135 3.35 3.40 23.59
N VAL A 136 3.41 4.65 23.11
CA VAL A 136 4.46 5.12 22.19
C VAL A 136 5.82 5.12 22.88
N VAL A 137 5.91 5.65 24.10
CA VAL A 137 7.15 5.65 24.90
C VAL A 137 7.63 4.22 25.17
N ALA A 138 6.72 3.30 25.50
CA ALA A 138 7.06 1.89 25.73
C ALA A 138 7.64 1.24 24.46
N THR A 139 7.08 1.55 23.29
CA THR A 139 7.58 1.04 22.00
C THR A 139 8.98 1.57 21.69
N LEU A 140 9.24 2.86 21.94
CA LEU A 140 10.57 3.46 21.73
C LEU A 140 11.61 2.89 22.69
N LYS A 141 11.26 2.70 23.97
CA LYS A 141 12.13 2.06 24.96
C LYS A 141 12.52 0.65 24.55
N ARG A 142 11.56 -0.12 24.01
CA ARG A 142 11.82 -1.47 23.49
C ARG A 142 12.87 -1.51 22.38
N HIS A 143 13.08 -0.42 21.64
CA HIS A 143 14.10 -0.31 20.60
C HIS A 143 15.43 0.25 21.12
N SER A 144 15.46 0.83 22.33
CA SER A 144 16.68 1.40 22.92
C SER A 144 17.42 0.45 23.86
N ASP A 145 16.74 -0.58 24.34
CA ASP A 145 17.29 -1.64 25.21
C ASP A 145 18.03 -2.70 24.38
#